data_AF-A0A371CUV3-F1
#
_entry.id   AF-A0A371CUV3-F1
#
_cell.length_a   1.000
_cell.length_b   1.000
_cell.length_c   1.000
_cell.angle_alpha   90.00
_cell.angle_beta   90.00
_cell.angle_gamma   90.00
#
_symmetry.space_group_name_H-M   'P 1'
#
loop_
_entity.id
_entity.type
_entity.pdbx_description
1 polymer ?
#
loop_
_entity_poly.entity_id
_entity_poly.type
_entity_poly.pdbx_seq_one_letter_code
_entity_poly.pdbx_strand_id
1 'polypeptide(L)'
;MQPSLIRRQLGGLVPPKIATPSVLSSGTGGGLGPLVNFYSKLPKGPAPSSASGGTKARYFNGKNASAAPVLFTILAIFGLGYTIDYQMHLKHHKNHAH
;
A
#
# COMPACT_ATOMS: atom_id res chain seq x y z
N MET A 1 38.40 1.44 30.80
CA MET A 1 37.39 2.22 30.03
C MET A 1 36.16 2.35 30.92
N GLN A 2 35.74 3.56 31.26
CA GLN A 2 34.67 3.81 32.26
C GLN A 2 33.30 3.90 31.57
N PRO A 3 32.48 2.82 31.56
CA PRO A 3 31.21 2.76 30.82
C PRO A 3 30.15 3.77 31.30
N SER A 4 30.31 4.30 32.52
CA SER A 4 29.39 5.26 33.14
C SER A 4 29.44 6.65 32.50
N LEU A 5 30.62 7.09 32.01
CA LEU A 5 30.78 8.41 31.41
C LEU A 5 30.11 8.50 30.03
N ILE A 6 30.26 7.45 29.22
CA ILE A 6 29.61 7.32 27.91
C ILE A 6 28.08 7.30 28.07
N ARG A 7 27.56 6.54 29.06
CA ARG A 7 26.13 6.51 29.35
C ARG A 7 25.56 7.86 29.78
N ARG A 8 26.31 8.65 30.56
CA ARG A 8 25.90 10.00 30.98
C ARG A 8 25.89 10.98 29.79
N GLN A 9 26.87 10.88 28.90
CA GLN A 9 26.96 11.72 27.69
C GLN A 9 25.83 11.43 26.68
N LEU A 10 25.33 10.19 26.64
CA LEU A 10 24.21 9.76 25.78
C LEU A 10 22.83 9.96 26.42
N GLY A 11 22.75 10.30 27.72
CA GLY A 11 21.49 10.43 28.46
C GLY A 11 20.59 11.61 28.06
N GLY A 12 21.12 12.58 27.32
CA GLY A 12 20.36 13.71 26.74
C GLY A 12 20.00 13.54 25.27
N LEU A 13 20.44 12.44 24.62
CA LEU A 13 20.21 12.20 23.19
C LEU A 13 18.74 11.87 22.87
N VAL A 14 18.05 11.24 23.84
CA VAL A 14 16.63 10.95 23.75
C VAL A 14 15.93 11.92 24.68
N PRO A 15 15.14 12.88 24.15
CA PRO A 15 14.41 13.79 25.01
C PRO A 15 13.47 12.99 25.92
N PRO A 16 13.39 13.34 27.22
CA PRO A 16 12.45 12.69 28.14
C PRO A 16 11.02 12.82 27.61
N LYS A 17 10.16 11.84 27.88
CA LYS A 17 8.73 11.89 27.54
C LYS A 17 7.99 12.95 28.38
N ILE A 18 8.26 14.22 28.12
CA ILE A 18 7.58 15.36 28.73
C ILE A 18 6.59 15.86 27.69
N ALA A 19 5.42 15.22 27.64
CA ALA A 19 4.33 15.48 26.70
C ALA A 19 4.64 15.22 25.22
N THR A 20 3.60 14.82 24.49
CA THR A 20 3.61 14.70 23.03
C THR A 20 4.04 16.05 22.43
N PRO A 21 4.91 16.11 21.41
CA PRO A 21 5.36 17.38 20.81
C PRO A 21 4.21 18.26 20.29
N SER A 22 3.02 17.69 20.11
CA SER A 22 1.78 18.42 19.81
C SER A 22 1.30 19.36 20.92
N VAL A 23 1.74 19.17 22.17
CA VAL A 23 1.39 20.00 23.33
C VAL A 23 2.41 21.11 23.57
N LEU A 24 3.64 20.94 23.07
CA LEU A 24 4.80 21.82 23.32
C LEU A 24 4.93 22.98 22.32
N SER A 25 4.00 23.13 21.37
CA SER A 25 3.99 24.29 20.47
C SER A 25 3.65 25.56 21.24
N SER A 26 4.59 26.51 21.29
CA SER A 26 4.43 27.86 21.84
C SER A 26 3.51 28.77 21.00
N GLY A 27 2.81 28.22 20.02
CA GLY A 27 1.74 28.88 19.26
C GLY A 27 0.39 28.39 19.73
N THR A 28 -0.40 29.30 20.33
CA THR A 28 -1.83 29.22 20.64
C THR A 28 -2.34 27.80 20.95
N GLY A 29 -2.38 27.48 22.26
CA GLY A 29 -2.98 26.26 22.77
C GLY A 29 -4.31 25.93 22.10
N GLY A 30 -4.42 24.72 21.58
CA GLY A 30 -5.66 24.18 21.02
C GLY A 30 -6.32 25.08 19.99
N GLY A 31 -5.60 25.51 18.95
CA GLY A 31 -6.23 26.13 17.78
C GLY A 31 -7.44 25.31 17.30
N LEU A 32 -8.40 25.93 16.61
CA LEU A 32 -9.71 25.36 16.23
C LEU A 32 -9.67 24.01 15.45
N GLY A 33 -8.50 23.44 15.17
CA GLY A 33 -8.30 22.15 14.52
C GLY A 33 -9.14 20.99 15.10
N PRO A 34 -9.22 20.77 16.42
CA PRO A 34 -10.11 19.74 16.98
C PRO A 34 -11.59 20.00 16.70
N LEU A 35 -12.03 21.26 16.71
CA LEU A 35 -13.40 21.65 16.41
C LEU A 35 -13.71 21.45 14.92
N VAL A 36 -12.83 21.88 14.03
CA VAL A 36 -12.94 21.66 12.58
C VAL A 36 -12.92 20.16 12.25
N ASN A 37 -12.08 19.37 12.93
CA ASN A 37 -11.99 17.92 12.76
C ASN A 37 -13.26 17.21 13.25
N PHE A 38 -13.89 17.71 14.32
CA PHE A 38 -15.17 17.21 14.80
C PHE A 38 -16.28 17.45 13.76
N TYR A 39 -16.42 18.69 13.27
CA TYR A 39 -17.43 19.02 12.27
C TYR A 39 -17.16 18.38 10.89
N SER A 40 -15.90 18.18 10.52
CA SER A 40 -15.56 17.54 9.24
C SER A 40 -15.91 16.04 9.21
N LYS A 41 -15.88 15.38 10.38
CA LYS A 41 -16.13 13.95 10.58
C LYS A 41 -17.54 13.58 11.04
N LEU A 42 -18.44 14.56 11.20
CA LEU A 42 -19.85 14.28 11.40
C LEU A 42 -20.33 13.24 10.38
N PRO A 43 -21.15 12.24 10.77
CA PRO A 43 -21.59 11.18 9.86
C PRO A 43 -22.27 11.79 8.64
N LYS A 44 -21.51 11.88 7.56
CA LYS A 44 -22.05 12.11 6.23
C LYS A 44 -22.53 10.75 5.76
N GLY A 45 -23.63 10.70 5.03
CA GLY A 45 -24.13 9.45 4.44
C GLY A 45 -23.03 8.70 3.68
N PRO A 46 -23.28 7.46 3.26
CA PRO A 46 -22.28 6.62 2.59
C PRO A 46 -21.61 7.40 1.45
N ALA A 47 -20.27 7.39 1.43
CA ALA A 47 -19.51 8.11 0.43
C ALA A 47 -19.96 7.68 -0.99
N PRO A 48 -20.12 8.61 -1.94
CA PRO A 48 -20.55 8.26 -3.28
C PRO A 48 -19.56 7.27 -3.90
N SER A 49 -20.10 6.19 -4.47
CA SER A 49 -19.29 5.21 -5.20
C SER A 49 -18.54 5.94 -6.31
N SER A 50 -17.22 5.81 -6.35
CA SER A 50 -16.39 6.47 -7.36
C SER A 50 -16.91 6.12 -8.76
N ALA A 51 -17.33 7.13 -9.53
CA ALA A 51 -17.97 6.96 -10.83
C ALA A 51 -17.02 6.45 -11.92
N SER A 52 -15.71 6.46 -11.68
CA SER A 52 -14.70 5.95 -12.61
C SER A 52 -14.57 4.43 -12.49
N GLY A 53 -15.42 3.70 -13.23
CA GLY A 53 -15.48 2.24 -13.30
C GLY A 53 -14.30 1.57 -14.03
N GLY A 54 -13.06 1.90 -13.66
CA GLY A 54 -11.85 1.26 -14.18
C GLY A 54 -11.66 -0.18 -13.70
N THR A 55 -10.66 -0.88 -14.25
CA THR A 55 -10.31 -2.26 -13.86
C THR A 55 -10.10 -2.42 -12.35
N LYS A 56 -9.53 -1.40 -11.70
CA LYS A 56 -9.39 -1.32 -10.24
C LYS A 56 -10.73 -1.38 -9.51
N ALA A 57 -11.72 -0.61 -9.96
CA ALA A 57 -13.05 -0.59 -9.34
C ALA A 57 -13.82 -1.91 -9.56
N ARG A 58 -13.56 -2.59 -10.67
CA ARG A 58 -14.24 -3.85 -11.04
C ARG A 58 -13.69 -5.09 -10.34
N TYR A 59 -12.40 -5.13 -10.05
CA TYR A 59 -11.76 -6.36 -9.56
C TYR A 59 -10.95 -6.20 -8.27
N PHE A 60 -10.64 -4.99 -7.83
CA PHE A 60 -9.69 -4.74 -6.74
C PHE A 60 -10.27 -3.94 -5.56
N ASN A 61 -11.45 -3.35 -5.68
CA ASN A 61 -12.02 -2.49 -4.64
C ASN A 61 -13.29 -3.09 -3.99
N GLY A 62 -13.34 -3.02 -2.66
CA GLY A 62 -14.54 -3.28 -1.86
C GLY A 62 -15.17 -4.65 -2.12
N LYS A 63 -16.50 -4.68 -2.25
CA LYS A 63 -17.29 -5.89 -2.52
C LYS A 63 -16.97 -6.60 -3.85
N ASN A 64 -16.29 -5.91 -4.77
CA ASN A 64 -15.91 -6.45 -6.08
C ASN A 64 -14.46 -6.96 -6.07
N ALA A 65 -13.76 -6.94 -4.93
CA ALA A 65 -12.43 -7.50 -4.82
C ALA A 65 -12.48 -9.00 -5.11
N SER A 66 -11.77 -9.44 -6.15
CA SER A 66 -11.81 -10.81 -6.65
C SER A 66 -10.43 -11.27 -7.11
N ALA A 67 -10.19 -12.57 -7.05
CA ALA A 67 -8.98 -13.22 -7.58
C ALA A 67 -8.97 -13.33 -9.11
N ALA A 68 -10.04 -12.89 -9.81
CA ALA A 68 -10.15 -12.98 -11.26
C ALA A 68 -8.95 -12.38 -12.03
N PRO A 69 -8.38 -11.20 -11.67
CA PRO A 69 -7.20 -10.67 -12.34
C PRO A 69 -5.99 -11.60 -12.25
N VAL A 70 -5.79 -12.26 -11.12
CA VAL A 70 -4.69 -13.21 -10.92
C VAL A 70 -4.86 -14.40 -11.86
N LEU A 71 -6.08 -14.94 -11.95
CA LEU A 71 -6.39 -16.04 -12.87
C LEU A 71 -6.20 -15.63 -14.34
N PHE A 72 -6.64 -14.43 -14.72
CA PHE A 72 -6.41 -13.91 -16.07
C PHE A 72 -4.93 -13.76 -16.39
N THR A 73 -4.11 -13.29 -15.43
CA THR A 73 -2.65 -13.20 -15.60
C THR A 73 -2.03 -14.58 -15.80
N ILE A 74 -2.43 -15.58 -15.01
CA ILE A 74 -1.95 -16.96 -15.16
C ILE A 74 -2.27 -17.47 -16.57
N LEU A 75 -3.55 -17.39 -16.99
CA LEU A 75 -3.97 -17.84 -18.30
C LEU A 75 -3.26 -17.11 -19.44
N ALA A 76 -3.02 -15.80 -19.30
CA ALA A 76 -2.28 -15.02 -20.28
C ALA A 76 -0.83 -15.50 -20.43
N ILE A 77 -0.15 -15.78 -19.31
CA ILE A 77 1.23 -16.29 -19.32
C ILE A 77 1.28 -17.67 -19.97
N PHE A 78 0.39 -18.59 -19.59
CA PHE A 78 0.35 -19.93 -20.20
C PHE A 78 0.04 -19.88 -21.69
N GLY A 79 -0.92 -19.07 -22.12
CA GLY A 79 -1.28 -18.93 -23.53
C GLY A 79 -0.14 -18.35 -24.36
N LEU A 80 0.50 -17.28 -23.88
CA LEU A 80 1.67 -16.69 -24.54
C LEU A 80 2.84 -17.67 -24.58
N GLY A 81 3.16 -18.32 -23.45
CA GLY A 81 4.23 -19.31 -23.36
C GLY A 81 4.04 -20.47 -24.33
N TYR A 82 2.83 -21.04 -24.38
CA TYR A 82 2.50 -22.11 -25.33
C TYR A 82 2.61 -21.63 -26.78
N THR A 83 2.20 -20.40 -27.09
CA THR A 83 2.30 -19.87 -28.44
C THR A 83 3.77 -19.73 -28.87
N ILE A 84 4.64 -19.27 -27.97
CA ILE A 84 6.08 -19.17 -28.22
C ILE A 84 6.68 -20.57 -28.41
N ASP A 85 6.40 -21.50 -27.50
CA ASP A 85 6.89 -22.88 -27.57
C ASP A 85 6.42 -23.57 -28.86
N TYR A 86 5.18 -23.30 -29.27
CA TYR A 86 4.64 -23.82 -30.52
C TYR A 86 5.39 -23.31 -31.74
N GLN A 87 5.67 -22.01 -31.81
CA GLN A 87 6.38 -21.42 -32.94
C GLN A 87 7.86 -21.80 -32.97
N MET A 88 8.52 -21.87 -31.82
CA MET A 88 9.97 -22.08 -31.75
C MET A 88 10.35 -23.56 -31.75
N HIS A 89 9.51 -24.43 -31.19
CA HIS A 89 9.85 -25.82 -30.92
C HIS A 89 8.84 -26.79 -31.54
N LEU A 90 7.61 -26.86 -31.02
CA LEU A 90 6.66 -27.93 -31.34
C LEU A 90 6.31 -28.03 -32.84
N LYS A 91 6.27 -26.90 -33.57
CA LYS A 91 5.96 -26.90 -35.01
C LYS A 91 7.08 -27.49 -35.87
N HIS A 92 8.33 -27.42 -35.43
CA HIS A 92 9.50 -27.91 -36.18
C HIS A 92 9.90 -29.34 -35.82
N HIS A 93 9.28 -29.90 -34.78
CA HIS A 93 9.58 -31.23 -34.21
C HIS A 93 9.26 -32.43 -35.12
N LYS A 94 8.67 -32.21 -36.31
CA LYS A 94 8.31 -33.29 -37.26
C LYS A 94 9.28 -33.48 -38.42
N ASN A 95 10.31 -32.63 -38.57
CA ASN A 95 11.21 -32.65 -39.74
C ASN A 95 12.60 -33.26 -39.48
N HIS A 96 12.86 -33.82 -38.29
CA HIS A 96 14.11 -34.53 -37.99
C HIS A 96 13.81 -35.79 -37.18
N ALA A 97 14.31 -36.94 -37.64
CA ALA A 97 14.42 -38.12 -36.80
C ALA A 97 15.48 -37.85 -35.72
N HIS A 98 15.17 -38.21 -34.48
CA HIS A 98 16.13 -38.25 -33.39
C HIS A 98 17.21 -39.31 -33.65
#